data_AF-A0A1D1ZA35-F1
#
_entry.id   AF-A0A1D1ZA35-F1
#
_cell.length_a   1.000
_cell.length_b   1.000
_cell.length_c   1.000
_cell.angle_alpha   90.00
_cell.angle_beta   90.00
_cell.angle_gamma   90.00
#
_symmetry.space_group_name_H-M   'P 1'
#
loop_
_entity.id
_entity.type
_entity.pdbx_description
1 polymer ?
#
loop_
_entity_poly.entity_id
_entity_poly.type
_entity_poly.pdbx_seq_one_letter_code
_entity_poly.pdbx_strand_id
1 'polypeptide(L)'
;SSSSSSAYGASSSSADKFSDDQIRRMEESIRIRRAAQPIELVRLVKGLEEELSRKRRGLELSQPMKQELANELLQRLKSLKPDSNVTEQREALERWHVEKLEATRKMIAENATLYSTITPQQAEVLKRAIETDWLMLLEEIGLWIPSEVVNQQINDKPVDEQETEEEIIPGQPIPPECHAELHTDYDGAAVRWGLNHHKESATDCCQACLDQAKRAKPGEMKCNIWVYCPSESGCFSPDIYEHKHEECWLKQAEKPRLNFKDKYSESYRSSHPTAPLVVPWISGVVG
;
A
#
# COMPACT_ATOMS: atom_id res chain seq x y z
N SER A 1 -18.96 -74.50 14.92
CA SER A 1 -18.66 -73.70 16.13
C SER A 1 -17.25 -73.14 15.99
N SER A 2 -17.03 -72.19 15.09
CA SER A 2 -17.28 -70.74 15.26
C SER A 2 -16.32 -70.12 16.28
N SER A 3 -15.08 -69.88 15.84
CA SER A 3 -14.11 -69.02 16.53
C SER A 3 -14.36 -67.59 16.06
N SER A 4 -14.79 -66.73 16.97
CA SER A 4 -15.06 -65.31 16.71
C SER A 4 -13.76 -64.51 16.89
N SER A 5 -13.26 -63.92 15.80
CA SER A 5 -12.16 -62.96 15.83
C SER A 5 -12.74 -61.58 15.53
N SER A 6 -12.81 -60.73 16.55
CA SER A 6 -13.32 -59.36 16.43
C SER A 6 -12.46 -58.52 15.50
N ALA A 7 -13.10 -57.99 14.47
CA ALA A 7 -12.54 -57.00 13.56
C ALA A 7 -12.48 -55.64 14.26
N TYR A 8 -11.27 -55.17 14.58
CA TYR A 8 -11.00 -53.75 14.74
C TYR A 8 -10.48 -53.23 13.40
N GLY A 9 -11.35 -52.54 12.68
CA GLY A 9 -11.03 -51.88 11.41
C GLY A 9 -9.98 -50.80 11.63
N ALA A 10 -8.79 -50.99 11.05
CA ALA A 10 -7.83 -49.94 10.85
C ALA A 10 -8.38 -48.99 9.77
N SER A 11 -8.89 -47.83 10.20
CA SER A 11 -9.17 -46.70 9.32
C SER A 11 -7.84 -46.19 8.76
N SER A 12 -7.47 -46.69 7.58
CA SER A 12 -6.41 -46.14 6.75
C SER A 12 -6.76 -44.70 6.36
N SER A 13 -6.15 -43.72 7.03
CA SER A 13 -6.17 -42.33 6.57
C SER A 13 -5.48 -42.27 5.20
N SER A 14 -6.27 -42.13 4.14
CA SER A 14 -5.80 -41.80 2.81
C SER A 14 -5.18 -40.41 2.85
N ALA A 15 -3.86 -40.35 3.06
CA ALA A 15 -3.08 -39.17 2.70
C ALA A 15 -3.18 -39.04 1.18
N ASP A 16 -4.05 -38.16 0.70
CA ASP A 16 -4.18 -37.83 -0.72
C ASP A 16 -2.80 -37.43 -1.23
N LYS A 17 -2.21 -38.29 -2.06
CA LYS A 17 -0.90 -38.04 -2.65
C LYS A 17 -1.07 -36.97 -3.72
N PHE A 18 -0.42 -35.83 -3.53
CA PHE A 18 -0.36 -34.77 -4.53
C PHE A 18 0.12 -35.34 -5.87
N SER A 19 -0.52 -34.92 -6.96
CA SER A 19 -0.08 -35.25 -8.32
C SER A 19 1.30 -34.63 -8.59
N ASP A 20 2.11 -35.26 -9.44
CA ASP A 20 3.41 -34.74 -9.86
C ASP A 20 3.32 -33.30 -10.41
N ASP A 21 2.22 -32.97 -11.08
CA ASP A 21 1.97 -31.60 -11.56
C ASP A 21 1.72 -30.61 -10.41
N GLN A 22 1.05 -31.03 -9.34
CA GLN A 22 0.83 -30.19 -8.15
C GLN A 22 2.14 -29.98 -7.39
N ILE A 23 2.97 -31.03 -7.29
CA ILE A 23 4.30 -30.95 -6.67
C ILE A 23 5.17 -29.97 -7.47
N ARG A 24 5.20 -30.07 -8.80
CA ARG A 24 5.96 -29.16 -9.66
C ARG A 24 5.53 -27.69 -9.49
N ARG A 25 4.22 -27.42 -9.46
CA ARG A 25 3.68 -26.07 -9.23
C ARG A 25 4.04 -25.54 -7.85
N MET A 26 4.01 -26.40 -6.82
CA MET A 26 4.40 -26.04 -5.46
C MET A 26 5.88 -25.68 -5.39
N GLU A 27 6.76 -26.47 -6.01
CA GLU A 27 8.20 -26.20 -6.07
C GLU A 27 8.54 -24.92 -6.84
N GLU A 28 7.82 -24.65 -7.94
CA GLU A 28 7.95 -23.42 -8.71
C GLU A 28 7.51 -22.20 -7.89
N SER A 29 6.36 -22.28 -7.21
CA SER A 29 5.89 -21.24 -6.29
C SER A 29 6.89 -20.96 -5.16
N ILE A 30 7.53 -22.00 -4.62
CA ILE A 30 8.57 -21.84 -3.59
C ILE A 30 9.80 -21.12 -4.16
N ARG A 31 10.22 -21.47 -5.39
CA ARG A 31 11.34 -20.80 -6.07
C ARG A 31 11.04 -19.33 -6.33
N ILE A 32 9.86 -19.01 -6.86
CA ILE A 32 9.43 -17.62 -7.10
C ILE A 32 9.42 -16.83 -5.79
N ARG A 33 8.82 -17.38 -4.72
CA ARG A 33 8.79 -16.72 -3.40
C ARG A 33 10.19 -16.49 -2.83
N ARG A 34 11.11 -17.45 -2.95
CA ARG A 34 12.51 -17.28 -2.51
C ARG A 34 13.26 -16.24 -3.33
N ALA A 35 13.05 -16.20 -4.64
CA ALA A 35 13.69 -15.21 -5.52
C ALA A 35 13.12 -13.79 -5.29
N ALA A 36 11.84 -13.68 -4.94
CA ALA A 36 11.17 -12.42 -4.61
C ALA A 36 11.39 -11.99 -3.15
N GLN A 37 12.07 -12.77 -2.32
CA GLN A 37 12.40 -12.32 -0.96
C GLN A 37 13.33 -11.11 -1.05
N PRO A 38 13.01 -9.99 -0.39
CA PRO A 38 13.84 -8.80 -0.41
C PRO A 38 14.99 -8.97 0.60
N ILE A 39 15.92 -9.88 0.30
CA ILE A 39 17.02 -10.30 1.20
C ILE A 39 17.85 -9.09 1.66
N GLU A 40 18.13 -8.14 0.74
CA GLU A 40 18.86 -6.92 1.07
C GLU A 40 18.07 -6.03 2.03
N LEU A 41 16.76 -5.84 1.81
CA LEU A 41 15.92 -5.04 2.70
C LEU A 41 15.87 -5.67 4.10
N VAL A 42 15.65 -6.97 4.20
CA VAL A 42 15.63 -7.69 5.48
C VAL A 42 16.97 -7.54 6.20
N ARG A 43 18.09 -7.62 5.48
CA ARG A 43 19.43 -7.41 6.04
C ARG A 43 19.62 -5.97 6.52
N LEU A 44 19.17 -4.97 5.76
CA LEU A 44 19.26 -3.56 6.12
C LEU A 44 18.41 -3.25 7.36
N VAL A 45 17.17 -3.75 7.40
CA VAL A 45 16.28 -3.61 8.56
C VAL A 45 16.91 -4.23 9.80
N LYS A 46 17.45 -5.44 9.70
CA LYS A 46 18.13 -6.09 10.82
C LYS A 46 19.35 -5.28 11.29
N GLY A 47 20.13 -4.70 10.37
CA GLY A 47 21.23 -3.81 10.71
C GLY A 47 20.76 -2.55 11.45
N LEU A 48 19.67 -1.94 10.97
CA LEU A 48 19.04 -0.78 11.60
C LEU A 48 18.53 -1.12 13.01
N GLU A 49 17.86 -2.26 13.18
CA GLU A 49 17.39 -2.76 14.48
C GLU A 49 18.55 -2.94 15.47
N GLU A 50 19.68 -3.48 15.03
CA GLU A 50 20.88 -3.64 15.86
C GLU A 50 21.52 -2.29 16.24
N GLU A 51 21.53 -1.31 15.33
CA GLU A 51 21.99 0.06 15.61
C GLU A 51 21.07 0.80 16.58
N LEU A 52 19.76 0.74 16.36
CA LEU A 52 18.75 1.31 17.25
C LEU A 52 18.83 0.65 18.64
N SER A 53 18.98 -0.67 18.70
CA SER A 53 19.14 -1.43 19.95
C SER A 53 20.44 -1.07 20.69
N ARG A 54 21.55 -0.83 19.97
CA ARG A 54 22.80 -0.31 20.58
C ARG A 54 22.62 1.08 21.17
N LYS A 55 21.90 1.96 20.48
CA LYS A 55 21.60 3.32 20.96
C LYS A 55 20.65 3.31 22.18
N ARG A 56 19.76 2.32 22.26
CA ARG A 56 18.77 2.13 23.33
C ARG A 56 19.34 1.65 24.67
N ARG A 57 20.38 0.81 24.64
CA ARG A 57 21.02 0.22 25.86
C ARG A 57 21.65 1.22 26.85
N GLY A 58 21.64 2.51 26.54
CA GLY A 58 22.25 3.53 27.39
C GLY A 58 21.47 3.91 28.65
N LEU A 59 20.13 3.88 28.64
CA LEU A 59 19.32 4.52 29.68
C LEU A 59 17.88 3.95 29.74
N GLU A 60 17.72 2.70 30.19
CA GLU A 60 16.37 2.11 30.41
C GLU A 60 15.77 2.55 31.75
N LEU A 61 14.46 2.82 31.76
CA LEU A 61 13.70 3.06 32.99
C LEU A 61 13.76 1.82 33.90
N SER A 62 13.90 2.04 35.21
CA SER A 62 13.86 0.94 36.17
C SER A 62 12.48 0.27 36.21
N GLN A 63 12.42 -1.03 36.46
CA GLN A 63 11.16 -1.77 36.57
C GLN A 63 10.15 -1.16 37.58
N PRO A 64 10.57 -0.68 38.77
CA PRO A 64 9.67 0.01 39.69
C PRO A 64 9.00 1.25 39.08
N MET A 65 9.75 2.05 38.31
CA MET A 65 9.21 3.24 37.64
C MET A 65 8.22 2.85 36.55
N LYS A 66 8.52 1.80 35.76
CA LYS A 66 7.58 1.28 34.76
C LYS A 66 6.25 0.87 35.40
N GLN A 67 6.31 0.16 36.52
CA GLN A 67 5.12 -0.26 37.26
C GLN A 67 4.32 0.92 37.82
N GLU A 68 5.00 1.95 38.33
CA GLU A 68 4.36 3.17 38.83
C GLU A 68 3.60 3.90 37.72
N LEU A 69 4.24 4.09 36.56
CA LEU A 69 3.61 4.72 35.39
C LEU A 69 2.41 3.90 34.88
N ALA A 70 2.56 2.56 34.83
CA ALA A 70 1.47 1.66 34.45
C ALA A 70 0.26 1.81 35.38
N ASN A 71 0.49 1.86 36.70
CA ASN A 71 -0.57 2.01 37.69
C ASN A 71 -1.29 3.36 37.57
N GLU A 72 -0.54 4.44 37.36
CA GLU A 72 -1.07 5.78 37.19
C GLU A 72 -1.97 5.88 35.93
N LEU A 73 -1.50 5.32 34.82
CA LEU A 73 -2.25 5.24 33.57
C LEU A 73 -3.51 4.38 33.71
N LEU A 74 -3.39 3.20 34.35
CA LEU A 74 -4.54 2.36 34.66
C LEU A 74 -5.58 3.07 35.52
N GLN A 75 -5.14 3.87 36.51
CA GLN A 75 -6.04 4.66 37.33
C GLN A 75 -6.75 5.75 36.51
N ARG A 76 -6.03 6.41 35.61
CA ARG A 76 -6.59 7.42 34.70
C ARG A 76 -7.66 6.82 33.79
N LEU A 77 -7.37 5.66 33.19
CA LEU A 77 -8.32 4.93 32.35
C LEU A 77 -9.54 4.45 33.14
N LYS A 78 -9.35 3.93 34.36
CA LYS A 78 -10.47 3.51 35.24
C LYS A 78 -11.37 4.66 35.71
N SER A 79 -10.85 5.89 35.74
CA SER A 79 -11.66 7.08 36.07
C SER A 79 -12.57 7.52 34.93
N LEU A 80 -12.39 6.98 33.72
CA LEU A 80 -13.30 7.20 32.61
C LEU A 80 -14.62 6.45 32.83
N LYS A 81 -15.65 6.85 32.08
CA LYS A 81 -16.97 6.20 32.16
C LYS A 81 -16.85 4.72 31.79
N PRO A 82 -17.66 3.82 32.39
CA PRO A 82 -17.59 2.37 32.10
C PRO A 82 -17.73 2.01 30.61
N ASP A 83 -18.45 2.83 29.83
CA ASP A 83 -18.68 2.63 28.39
C ASP A 83 -17.89 3.62 27.51
N SER A 84 -16.77 4.15 28.02
CA SER A 84 -15.95 5.10 27.25
C SER A 84 -15.36 4.44 26.01
N ASN A 85 -15.55 5.09 24.87
CA ASN A 85 -15.12 4.56 23.56
C ASN A 85 -13.58 4.61 23.42
N VAL A 86 -13.05 3.91 22.41
CA VAL A 86 -11.60 3.82 22.16
C VAL A 86 -10.98 5.20 21.95
N THR A 87 -11.71 6.12 21.31
CA THR A 87 -11.31 7.51 21.12
C THR A 87 -11.10 8.24 22.45
N GLU A 88 -12.05 8.16 23.38
CA GLU A 88 -11.98 8.79 24.70
C GLU A 88 -10.82 8.24 25.56
N GLN A 89 -10.55 6.93 25.46
CA GLN A 89 -9.40 6.31 26.13
C GLN A 89 -8.08 6.82 25.56
N ARG A 90 -7.97 6.96 24.24
CA ARG A 90 -6.79 7.52 23.57
C ARG A 90 -6.57 8.98 23.97
N GLU A 91 -7.62 9.80 23.97
CA GLU A 91 -7.50 11.19 24.39
C GLU A 91 -7.07 11.32 25.86
N ALA A 92 -7.53 10.43 26.73
CA ALA A 92 -7.11 10.41 28.13
C ALA A 92 -5.62 10.10 28.29
N LEU A 93 -5.09 9.21 27.45
CA LEU A 93 -3.66 8.90 27.37
C LEU A 93 -2.84 10.07 26.86
N GLU A 94 -3.25 10.71 25.77
CA GLU A 94 -2.57 11.87 25.21
C GLU A 94 -2.54 13.04 26.22
N ARG A 95 -3.66 13.29 26.92
CA ARG A 95 -3.68 14.29 27.99
C ARG A 95 -2.70 13.95 29.12
N TRP A 96 -2.70 12.69 29.57
CA TRP A 96 -1.75 12.26 30.61
C TRP A 96 -0.30 12.40 30.14
N HIS A 97 -0.01 12.06 28.88
CA HIS A 97 1.32 12.17 28.29
C HIS A 97 1.86 13.61 28.36
N VAL A 98 1.04 14.58 27.95
CA VAL A 98 1.37 16.01 28.01
C VAL A 98 1.56 16.46 29.47
N GLU A 99 0.62 16.15 30.35
CA GLU A 99 0.66 16.50 31.79
C GLU A 99 1.94 15.95 32.46
N LYS A 100 2.28 14.69 32.17
CA LYS A 100 3.44 14.01 32.76
C LYS A 100 4.76 14.58 32.24
N LEU A 101 4.82 14.93 30.96
CA LEU A 101 5.99 15.55 30.36
C LEU A 101 6.26 16.94 30.96
N GLU A 102 5.21 17.76 31.13
CA GLU A 102 5.32 19.07 31.78
C GLU A 102 5.75 18.97 33.24
N ALA A 103 5.14 18.05 34.00
CA ALA A 103 5.51 17.79 35.39
C ALA A 103 6.98 17.37 35.52
N THR A 104 7.45 16.50 34.62
CA THR A 104 8.85 16.03 34.61
C THR A 104 9.82 17.16 34.25
N ARG A 105 9.49 17.99 33.24
CA ARG A 105 10.29 19.18 32.87
C ARG A 105 10.41 20.16 34.04
N LYS A 106 9.31 20.42 34.75
CA LYS A 106 9.29 21.30 35.92
C LYS A 106 10.14 20.74 37.07
N MET A 107 10.04 19.43 37.34
CA MET A 107 10.82 18.75 38.36
C MET A 107 12.34 18.85 38.13
N ILE A 108 12.77 18.75 36.86
CA ILE A 108 14.17 18.94 36.46
C ILE A 108 14.60 20.40 36.63
N ALA A 109 13.75 21.35 36.22
CA ALA A 109 14.08 22.78 36.26
C ALA A 109 14.19 23.34 37.70
N GLU A 110 13.36 22.86 38.62
CA GLU A 110 13.29 23.37 40.01
C GLU A 110 14.32 22.71 40.95
N ASN A 111 15.15 21.76 40.46
CA ASN A 111 16.04 20.94 41.29
C ASN A 111 15.33 20.38 42.54
N ALA A 112 14.05 20.02 42.39
CA ALA A 112 13.14 19.70 43.49
C ALA A 112 13.59 18.42 44.21
N THR A 113 14.52 18.58 45.15
CA THR A 113 15.23 17.52 45.87
C THR A 113 14.53 17.12 47.17
N LEU A 114 13.33 17.64 47.45
CA LEU A 114 12.79 17.55 48.80
C LEU A 114 11.65 16.55 49.00
N TYR A 115 11.03 16.01 47.96
CA TYR A 115 9.89 15.07 48.14
C TYR A 115 9.74 13.94 47.11
N SER A 116 10.59 13.87 46.08
CA SER A 116 10.46 12.82 45.05
C SER A 116 11.47 11.69 45.27
N THR A 117 10.99 10.45 45.21
CA THR A 117 11.79 9.19 45.26
C THR A 117 12.73 9.03 44.04
N ILE A 118 12.74 9.99 43.13
CA ILE A 118 13.35 9.91 41.80
C ILE A 118 14.61 10.77 41.77
N THR A 119 15.75 10.20 41.39
CA THR A 119 17.01 10.92 41.23
C THR A 119 16.98 11.84 40.00
N PRO A 120 17.80 12.92 39.94
CA PRO A 120 17.89 13.77 38.76
C PRO A 120 18.21 13.00 37.47
N GLN A 121 19.04 11.95 37.56
CA GLN A 121 19.34 11.08 36.44
C GLN A 121 18.10 10.28 36.00
N GLN A 122 17.33 9.73 36.94
CA GLN A 122 16.08 9.03 36.63
C GLN A 122 15.02 9.98 36.03
N ALA A 123 14.99 11.25 36.47
CA ALA A 123 14.10 12.26 35.92
C ALA A 123 14.43 12.58 34.45
N GLU A 124 15.71 12.68 34.09
CA GLU A 124 16.12 12.92 32.70
C GLU A 124 15.84 11.70 31.81
N VAL A 125 16.02 10.49 32.33
CA VAL A 125 15.64 9.24 31.64
C VAL A 125 14.13 9.18 31.42
N LEU A 126 13.35 9.54 32.43
CA LEU A 126 11.89 9.60 32.34
C LEU A 126 11.43 10.64 31.32
N LYS A 127 12.03 11.84 31.35
CA LYS A 127 11.74 12.90 30.37
C LYS A 127 11.98 12.40 28.95
N ARG A 128 13.13 11.77 28.68
CA ARG A 128 13.43 11.21 27.36
C ARG A 128 12.44 10.12 26.96
N ALA A 129 12.14 9.19 27.86
CA ALA A 129 11.20 8.11 27.59
C ALA A 129 9.79 8.61 27.21
N ILE A 130 9.33 9.67 27.86
CA ILE A 130 8.03 10.30 27.55
C ILE A 130 8.13 11.17 26.28
N GLU A 131 9.21 11.94 26.12
CA GLU A 131 9.34 12.92 25.03
C GLU A 131 9.65 12.30 23.67
N THR A 132 10.53 11.29 23.62
CA THR A 132 11.01 10.70 22.36
C THR A 132 10.57 9.26 22.15
N ASP A 133 10.43 8.48 23.22
CA ASP A 133 10.21 7.02 23.14
C ASP A 133 8.81 6.60 23.61
N TRP A 134 7.82 7.49 23.50
CA TRP A 134 6.49 7.30 24.07
C TRP A 134 5.81 5.98 23.70
N LEU A 135 5.81 5.63 22.41
CA LEU A 135 5.21 4.37 21.94
C LEU A 135 5.94 3.14 22.49
N MET A 136 7.26 3.22 22.63
CA MET A 136 8.06 2.14 23.20
C MET A 136 7.81 2.00 24.70
N LEU A 137 7.65 3.14 25.41
CA LEU A 137 7.29 3.15 26.82
C LEU A 137 5.94 2.45 27.04
N LEU A 138 4.93 2.75 26.22
CA LEU A 138 3.62 2.11 26.25
C LEU A 138 3.71 0.59 26.07
N GLU A 139 4.51 0.12 25.12
CA GLU A 139 4.77 -1.30 24.90
C GLU A 139 5.46 -1.94 26.12
N GLU A 140 6.48 -1.29 26.67
CA GLU A 140 7.25 -1.80 27.82
C GLU A 140 6.43 -1.87 29.11
N ILE A 141 5.44 -0.99 29.30
CA ILE A 141 4.50 -1.05 30.43
C ILE A 141 3.28 -1.92 30.14
N GLY A 142 3.21 -2.55 28.96
CA GLY A 142 2.15 -3.47 28.57
C GLY A 142 0.80 -2.79 28.28
N LEU A 143 0.81 -1.50 27.94
CA LEU A 143 -0.40 -0.76 27.59
C LEU A 143 -0.59 -0.73 26.07
N TRP A 144 -1.51 -1.57 25.58
CA TRP A 144 -1.90 -1.61 24.18
C TRP A 144 -3.38 -1.27 24.06
N ILE A 145 -3.69 -0.14 23.42
CA ILE A 145 -5.06 0.19 23.00
C ILE A 145 -5.19 -0.23 21.54
N PRO A 146 -6.14 -1.11 21.20
CA PRO A 146 -6.41 -1.49 19.82
C PRO A 146 -6.62 -0.24 18.96
N SER A 147 -6.02 -0.19 17.78
CA SER A 147 -6.53 0.69 16.74
C SER A 147 -7.99 0.32 16.49
N GLU A 148 -8.82 1.30 16.15
CA GLU A 148 -10.11 1.02 15.53
C GLU A 148 -9.83 0.32 14.20
N VAL A 149 -9.65 -1.00 14.25
CA VAL A 149 -9.61 -1.83 13.06
C VAL A 149 -11.05 -1.91 12.61
N VAL A 150 -11.42 -1.08 11.65
CA VAL A 150 -12.59 -1.35 10.82
C VAL A 150 -12.29 -2.68 10.14
N ASN A 151 -12.78 -3.77 10.72
CA ASN A 151 -12.73 -5.07 10.10
C ASN A 151 -13.64 -5.00 8.87
N GLN A 152 -13.08 -4.58 7.74
CA GLN A 152 -13.68 -4.89 6.45
C GLN A 152 -13.56 -6.40 6.33
N GLN A 153 -14.67 -7.11 6.52
CA GLN A 153 -14.75 -8.51 6.15
C GLN A 153 -14.52 -8.58 4.64
N ILE A 154 -13.30 -8.88 4.23
CA ILE A 154 -13.00 -9.33 2.88
C ILE A 154 -13.67 -10.71 2.79
N ASN A 155 -14.88 -10.74 2.25
CA ASN A 155 -15.52 -11.99 1.88
C ASN A 155 -14.72 -12.55 0.69
N ASP A 156 -14.18 -13.76 0.80
CA ASP A 156 -13.57 -14.53 -0.32
C ASP A 156 -14.56 -14.89 -1.44
N LYS A 157 -15.69 -14.19 -1.51
CA LYS A 157 -16.67 -14.29 -2.57
C LYS A 157 -16.18 -13.36 -3.69
N PRO A 158 -16.12 -13.78 -4.97
CA PRO A 158 -15.80 -12.87 -6.05
C PRO A 158 -16.78 -11.72 -5.98
N VAL A 159 -16.25 -10.54 -5.63
CA VAL A 159 -17.02 -9.31 -5.54
C VAL A 159 -17.51 -9.05 -6.96
N ASP A 160 -18.83 -9.07 -7.08
CA ASP A 160 -19.55 -8.59 -8.25
C ASP A 160 -19.08 -7.15 -8.49
N GLU A 161 -18.30 -7.01 -9.55
CA GLU A 161 -17.85 -5.80 -10.25
C GLU A 161 -18.18 -4.45 -9.60
N GLN A 162 -17.19 -3.85 -8.93
CA GLN A 162 -16.81 -2.42 -8.96
C GLN A 162 -15.94 -2.06 -7.74
N GLU A 163 -14.77 -2.68 -7.62
CA GLU A 163 -13.66 -2.04 -6.91
C GLU A 163 -12.77 -1.44 -8.00
N THR A 164 -12.91 -0.13 -8.21
CA THR A 164 -11.87 0.65 -8.89
C THR A 164 -10.64 0.56 -7.99
N GLU A 165 -9.79 -0.44 -8.24
CA GLU A 165 -8.37 -0.31 -7.95
C GLU A 165 -7.96 1.01 -8.60
N GLU A 166 -7.86 2.08 -7.81
CA GLU A 166 -7.33 3.37 -8.28
C GLU A 166 -5.86 3.14 -8.59
N GLU A 167 -5.58 2.62 -9.78
CA GLU A 167 -4.23 2.47 -10.28
C GLU A 167 -3.64 3.89 -10.34
N ILE A 168 -2.67 4.14 -9.46
CA ILE A 168 -2.10 5.48 -9.26
C ILE A 168 -1.33 5.83 -10.53
N ILE A 169 -1.88 6.76 -11.32
CA ILE A 169 -1.19 7.32 -12.50
C ILE A 169 -0.04 8.19 -11.99
N PRO A 170 1.22 7.94 -12.37
CA PRO A 170 2.34 8.80 -11.98
C PRO A 170 2.21 10.19 -12.62
N GLY A 171 2.40 11.25 -11.82
CA GLY A 171 2.42 12.63 -12.29
C GLY A 171 1.37 13.53 -11.65
N GLN A 172 1.19 14.73 -12.22
CA GLN A 172 0.16 15.68 -11.81
C GLN A 172 -1.24 15.10 -12.08
N PRO A 173 -2.26 15.36 -11.23
CA PRO A 173 -3.63 14.91 -11.47
C PRO A 173 -4.12 15.32 -12.86
N ILE A 174 -4.71 14.38 -13.58
CA ILE A 174 -5.20 14.65 -14.93
C ILE A 174 -6.43 15.58 -14.85
N PRO A 175 -6.44 16.72 -15.59
CA PRO A 175 -7.59 17.61 -15.61
C PRO A 175 -8.89 16.92 -16.07
N PRO A 176 -10.06 17.23 -15.48
CA PRO A 176 -11.33 16.59 -15.85
C PRO A 176 -11.71 16.71 -17.33
N GLU A 177 -11.33 17.80 -17.99
CA GLU A 177 -11.54 18.04 -19.42
C GLU A 177 -10.80 17.04 -20.32
N CYS A 178 -9.81 16.34 -19.78
CA CYS A 178 -9.09 15.30 -20.51
C CYS A 178 -9.90 14.01 -20.63
N HIS A 179 -10.96 13.84 -19.83
CA HIS A 179 -11.80 12.65 -19.77
C HIS A 179 -10.96 11.37 -19.76
N ALA A 180 -9.99 11.32 -18.84
CA ALA A 180 -9.03 10.23 -18.77
C ALA A 180 -9.70 8.93 -18.35
N GLU A 181 -9.40 7.88 -19.10
CA GLU A 181 -9.86 6.52 -18.86
C GLU A 181 -8.64 5.60 -18.80
N LEU A 182 -8.50 4.92 -17.65
CA LEU A 182 -7.53 3.85 -17.49
C LEU A 182 -7.90 2.67 -18.40
N HIS A 183 -6.88 1.88 -18.76
CA HIS A 183 -7.01 0.66 -19.54
C HIS A 183 -7.82 0.83 -20.82
N THR A 184 -7.54 1.90 -21.56
CA THR A 184 -8.34 2.30 -22.72
C THR A 184 -7.44 2.67 -23.88
N ASP A 185 -7.74 2.14 -25.06
CA ASP A 185 -7.18 2.59 -26.34
C ASP A 185 -8.32 2.99 -27.28
N TYR A 186 -8.31 4.26 -27.67
CA TYR A 186 -9.22 4.81 -28.67
C TYR A 186 -8.59 4.78 -30.07
N ASP A 187 -9.38 4.35 -31.05
CA ASP A 187 -9.00 4.39 -32.46
C ASP A 187 -9.14 5.81 -33.05
N GLY A 188 -8.34 6.11 -34.07
CA GLY A 188 -8.38 7.40 -34.76
C GLY A 188 -7.19 7.64 -35.68
N ALA A 189 -7.32 8.60 -36.57
CA ALA A 189 -6.24 9.01 -37.46
C ALA A 189 -5.16 9.76 -36.66
N ALA A 190 -3.92 9.30 -36.71
CA ALA A 190 -2.82 9.96 -36.01
C ALA A 190 -2.55 11.35 -36.61
N VAL A 191 -2.81 12.40 -35.85
CA VAL A 191 -2.37 13.78 -36.16
C VAL A 191 -0.95 14.02 -35.64
N ARG A 192 -0.51 13.23 -34.66
CA ARG A 192 0.89 13.10 -34.25
C ARG A 192 1.16 11.67 -33.79
N TRP A 193 2.19 11.07 -34.35
CA TRP A 193 2.60 9.69 -34.06
C TRP A 193 3.30 9.60 -32.70
N GLY A 194 2.94 8.64 -31.87
CA GLY A 194 3.55 8.44 -30.55
C GLY A 194 4.98 7.90 -30.60
N LEU A 195 5.32 7.13 -31.65
CA LEU A 195 6.67 6.56 -31.84
C LEU A 195 7.82 7.58 -31.74
N ASN A 196 7.56 8.84 -32.09
CA ASN A 196 8.52 9.94 -31.99
C ASN A 196 7.99 11.12 -31.15
N HIS A 197 6.90 10.92 -30.41
CA HIS A 197 6.29 11.92 -29.56
C HIS A 197 6.10 11.38 -28.15
N HIS A 198 7.06 11.68 -27.29
CA HIS A 198 7.04 11.25 -25.90
C HIS A 198 6.64 12.39 -24.97
N LYS A 199 5.98 12.05 -23.87
CA LYS A 199 5.55 12.94 -22.79
C LYS A 199 5.76 12.28 -21.45
N GLU A 200 6.20 13.04 -20.46
CA GLU A 200 6.53 12.51 -19.12
C GLU A 200 5.29 12.02 -18.35
N SER A 201 4.09 12.46 -18.75
CA SER A 201 2.84 12.08 -18.09
C SER A 201 1.63 12.05 -19.03
N ALA A 202 0.57 11.35 -18.58
CA ALA A 202 -0.74 11.35 -19.24
C ALA A 202 -1.34 12.77 -19.31
N THR A 203 -1.15 13.58 -18.26
CA THR A 203 -1.56 14.98 -18.21
C THR A 203 -0.89 15.80 -19.31
N ASP A 204 0.41 15.62 -19.51
CA ASP A 204 1.15 16.32 -20.57
C ASP A 204 0.75 15.85 -21.98
N CYS A 205 0.35 14.59 -22.11
CA CYS A 205 -0.17 14.05 -23.36
C CYS A 205 -1.54 14.65 -23.72
N CYS A 206 -2.45 14.72 -22.75
CA CYS A 206 -3.72 15.43 -22.92
C CYS A 206 -3.51 16.91 -23.29
N GLN A 207 -2.64 17.62 -22.56
CA GLN A 207 -2.35 19.02 -22.84
C GLN A 207 -1.78 19.20 -24.25
N ALA A 208 -0.92 18.27 -24.71
CA ALA A 208 -0.40 18.29 -26.07
C ALA A 208 -1.49 18.13 -27.13
N CYS A 209 -2.53 17.32 -26.86
CA CYS A 209 -3.70 17.21 -27.72
C CYS A 209 -4.45 18.55 -27.81
N LEU A 210 -4.78 19.15 -26.66
CA LEU A 210 -5.46 20.45 -26.59
C LEU A 210 -4.67 21.55 -27.32
N ASP A 211 -3.35 21.57 -27.14
CA ASP A 211 -2.45 22.54 -27.79
C ASP A 211 -2.31 22.31 -29.29
N GLN A 212 -2.36 21.05 -29.76
CA GLN A 212 -2.41 20.74 -31.18
C GLN A 212 -3.73 21.23 -31.78
N ALA A 213 -4.86 20.94 -31.13
CA ALA A 213 -6.19 21.32 -31.58
C ALA A 213 -6.35 22.85 -31.71
N LYS A 214 -5.78 23.61 -30.76
CA LYS A 214 -5.75 25.09 -30.81
C LYS A 214 -4.89 25.65 -31.93
N ARG A 215 -3.79 24.98 -32.29
CA ARG A 215 -2.83 25.45 -33.32
C ARG A 215 -3.16 24.97 -34.73
N ALA A 216 -4.01 23.96 -34.87
CA ALA A 216 -4.42 23.41 -36.15
C ALA A 216 -5.03 24.49 -37.05
N LYS A 217 -4.56 24.55 -38.30
CA LYS A 217 -5.03 25.51 -39.31
C LYS A 217 -6.39 25.09 -39.88
N PRO A 218 -7.12 26.00 -40.54
CA PRO A 218 -8.32 25.64 -41.28
C PRO A 218 -8.03 24.52 -42.31
N GLY A 219 -8.75 23.40 -42.21
CA GLY A 219 -8.56 22.23 -43.06
C GLY A 219 -7.62 21.14 -42.51
N GLU A 220 -6.92 21.39 -41.41
CA GLU A 220 -6.16 20.36 -40.70
C GLU A 220 -7.03 19.61 -39.69
N MET A 221 -6.70 18.33 -39.47
CA MET A 221 -7.32 17.54 -38.42
C MET A 221 -6.90 18.04 -37.03
N LYS A 222 -7.90 18.33 -36.19
CA LYS A 222 -7.71 18.75 -34.80
C LYS A 222 -7.70 17.53 -33.90
N CYS A 223 -6.69 17.41 -33.04
CA CYS A 223 -6.66 16.37 -32.03
C CYS A 223 -7.91 16.43 -31.17
N ASN A 224 -8.57 15.29 -31.01
CA ASN A 224 -9.67 15.12 -30.06
C ASN A 224 -9.57 13.82 -29.28
N ILE A 225 -8.48 13.06 -29.47
CA ILE A 225 -8.20 11.81 -28.78
C ILE A 225 -6.71 11.80 -28.44
N TRP A 226 -6.38 11.48 -27.19
CA TRP A 226 -5.00 11.26 -26.76
C TRP A 226 -4.86 9.86 -26.19
N VAL A 227 -3.76 9.17 -26.48
CA VAL A 227 -3.44 7.84 -25.94
C VAL A 227 -2.00 7.84 -25.44
N TYR A 228 -1.81 7.46 -24.18
CA TYR A 228 -0.54 7.54 -23.45
C TYR A 228 -0.10 6.16 -22.96
N CYS A 229 1.19 5.87 -23.07
CA CYS A 229 1.80 4.67 -22.51
C CYS A 229 2.46 4.94 -21.14
N PRO A 230 1.81 4.60 -20.01
CA PRO A 230 2.41 4.75 -18.68
C PRO A 230 3.39 3.64 -18.30
N SER A 231 3.41 2.51 -19.02
CA SER A 231 4.20 1.34 -18.62
C SER A 231 5.68 1.52 -18.97
N GLU A 232 6.57 1.34 -17.98
CA GLU A 232 8.03 1.36 -18.20
C GLU A 232 8.49 0.24 -19.16
N SER A 233 7.76 -0.89 -19.19
CA SER A 233 8.02 -2.00 -20.11
C SER A 233 7.42 -1.81 -21.50
N GLY A 234 6.78 -0.66 -21.77
CA GLY A 234 6.07 -0.41 -23.02
C GLY A 234 4.64 -0.94 -23.03
N CYS A 235 3.89 -0.57 -24.06
CA CYS A 235 2.47 -0.85 -24.17
C CYS A 235 2.15 -1.75 -25.36
N PHE A 236 1.27 -2.72 -25.15
CA PHE A 236 0.87 -3.65 -26.21
C PHE A 236 -0.15 -3.00 -27.16
N SER A 237 0.12 -3.10 -28.46
CA SER A 237 -0.82 -2.84 -29.56
C SER A 237 -0.70 -3.98 -30.57
N PRO A 238 -1.79 -4.40 -31.23
CA PRO A 238 -1.75 -5.47 -32.25
C PRO A 238 -1.25 -4.97 -33.61
N ASP A 239 -0.14 -4.25 -33.63
CA ASP A 239 0.49 -3.75 -34.84
C ASP A 239 1.95 -4.21 -34.95
N ILE A 240 2.68 -3.67 -35.93
CA ILE A 240 4.06 -4.08 -36.24
C ILE A 240 5.11 -3.36 -35.38
N TYR A 241 4.70 -2.42 -34.53
CA TYR A 241 5.59 -1.58 -33.76
C TYR A 241 5.75 -2.09 -32.32
N GLU A 242 6.89 -1.75 -31.74
CA GLU A 242 7.16 -1.94 -30.32
C GLU A 242 6.98 -0.58 -29.64
N HIS A 243 5.89 -0.43 -28.88
CA HIS A 243 5.58 0.83 -28.22
C HIS A 243 6.28 0.95 -26.88
N LYS A 244 6.92 2.09 -26.67
CA LYS A 244 7.76 2.35 -25.49
C LYS A 244 7.03 3.20 -24.45
N HIS A 245 7.60 3.21 -23.25
CA HIS A 245 7.20 4.12 -22.18
C HIS A 245 7.14 5.57 -22.67
N GLU A 246 6.20 6.35 -22.14
CA GLU A 246 5.98 7.77 -22.44
C GLU A 246 5.45 8.10 -23.84
N GLU A 247 5.18 7.10 -24.70
CA GLU A 247 4.58 7.37 -26.00
C GLU A 247 3.24 8.08 -25.88
N CYS A 248 3.10 9.19 -26.59
CA CYS A 248 1.92 10.04 -26.62
C CYS A 248 1.38 10.15 -28.05
N TRP A 249 0.27 9.46 -28.29
CA TRP A 249 -0.42 9.44 -29.56
C TRP A 249 -1.53 10.49 -29.58
N LEU A 250 -1.43 11.42 -30.52
CA LEU A 250 -2.48 12.42 -30.75
C LEU A 250 -3.27 11.99 -31.98
N LYS A 251 -4.56 11.71 -31.79
CA LYS A 251 -5.44 11.17 -32.82
C LYS A 251 -6.63 12.09 -33.06
N GLN A 252 -7.24 11.95 -34.23
CA GLN A 252 -8.49 12.58 -34.61
C GLN A 252 -9.49 11.55 -35.12
N ALA A 253 -10.73 11.65 -34.66
CA ALA A 253 -11.87 10.95 -35.26
C ALA A 253 -13.15 11.79 -35.12
N GLU A 254 -14.02 11.81 -36.14
CA GLU A 254 -15.34 12.46 -36.01
C GLU A 254 -16.21 11.81 -34.93
N LYS A 255 -16.08 10.49 -34.80
CA LYS A 255 -16.75 9.68 -33.77
C LYS A 255 -15.70 8.77 -33.14
N PRO A 256 -15.10 9.17 -32.00
CA PRO A 256 -14.13 8.36 -31.27
C PRO A 256 -14.68 6.96 -31.04
N ARG A 257 -13.94 5.95 -31.48
CA ARG A 257 -14.33 4.55 -31.36
C ARG A 257 -13.39 3.86 -30.41
N LEU A 258 -13.96 3.18 -29.42
CA LEU A 258 -13.22 2.34 -28.51
C LEU A 258 -12.60 1.16 -29.29
N ASN A 259 -11.28 1.00 -29.21
CA ASN A 259 -10.58 -0.14 -29.77
C ASN A 259 -10.52 -1.27 -28.73
N PHE A 260 -9.87 -0.97 -27.60
CA PHE A 260 -9.78 -1.88 -26.45
C PHE A 260 -10.10 -1.16 -25.15
N LYS A 261 -10.73 -1.88 -24.22
CA LYS A 261 -11.09 -1.40 -22.90
C LYS A 261 -10.95 -2.51 -21.86
N ASP A 262 -10.47 -2.15 -20.68
CA ASP A 262 -10.30 -3.01 -19.52
C ASP A 262 -9.45 -4.25 -19.84
N LYS A 263 -10.07 -5.42 -20.03
CA LYS A 263 -9.38 -6.69 -20.22
C LYS A 263 -9.48 -7.18 -21.65
N TYR A 264 -8.37 -7.69 -22.19
CA TYR A 264 -8.42 -8.43 -23.45
C TYR A 264 -9.15 -9.76 -23.23
N SER A 265 -10.10 -10.09 -24.12
CA SER A 265 -10.85 -11.34 -24.02
C SER A 265 -9.94 -12.56 -24.16
N GLU A 266 -10.31 -13.69 -23.55
CA GLU A 266 -9.53 -14.93 -23.64
C GLU A 266 -9.35 -15.39 -25.10
N SER A 267 -10.40 -15.23 -25.92
CA SER A 267 -10.33 -15.55 -27.35
C SER A 267 -9.33 -14.64 -28.08
N TYR A 268 -9.28 -13.35 -27.74
CA TYR A 268 -8.31 -12.42 -28.31
C TYR A 268 -6.88 -12.77 -27.90
N ARG A 269 -6.64 -13.05 -26.62
CA ARG A 269 -5.32 -13.44 -26.11
C ARG A 269 -4.86 -14.81 -26.62
N SER A 270 -5.79 -15.71 -26.93
CA SER A 270 -5.46 -17.00 -27.57
C SER A 270 -4.93 -16.82 -28.99
N SER A 271 -5.41 -15.80 -29.72
CA SER A 271 -4.91 -15.45 -31.05
C SER A 271 -3.73 -14.46 -31.03
N HIS A 272 -3.56 -13.72 -29.93
CA HIS A 272 -2.47 -12.77 -29.70
C HIS A 272 -1.76 -13.10 -28.38
N PRO A 273 -0.86 -14.10 -28.36
CA PRO A 273 -0.26 -14.59 -27.11
C PRO A 273 0.58 -13.55 -26.35
N THR A 274 1.03 -12.50 -27.04
CA THR A 274 1.76 -11.37 -26.46
C THR A 274 0.86 -10.31 -25.82
N ALA A 275 -0.46 -10.39 -26.01
CA ALA A 275 -1.41 -9.47 -25.41
C ALA A 275 -1.47 -9.68 -23.88
N PRO A 276 -1.28 -8.62 -23.08
CA PRO A 276 -1.41 -8.70 -21.62
C PRO A 276 -2.86 -9.00 -21.21
N LEU A 277 -3.09 -9.19 -19.91
CA LEU A 277 -4.44 -9.39 -19.39
C LEU A 277 -5.31 -8.14 -19.51
N VAL A 278 -4.70 -6.98 -19.26
CA VAL A 278 -5.34 -5.67 -19.17
C VAL A 278 -4.76 -4.76 -20.25
N VAL A 279 -5.58 -3.88 -20.82
CA VAL A 279 -5.14 -2.85 -21.76
C VAL A 279 -4.14 -1.93 -21.06
N PRO A 280 -2.91 -1.77 -21.56
CA PRO A 280 -1.87 -1.03 -20.85
C PRO A 280 -1.90 0.48 -21.12
N TRP A 281 -2.81 0.96 -21.96
CA TRP A 281 -2.92 2.35 -22.38
C TRP A 281 -3.83 3.15 -21.46
N ILE A 282 -3.54 4.43 -21.31
CA ILE A 282 -4.45 5.43 -20.73
C ILE A 282 -4.83 6.36 -21.86
N SER A 283 -6.12 6.65 -22.01
CA SER A 283 -6.56 7.55 -23.08
C SER A 283 -7.74 8.39 -22.66
N GLY A 284 -8.03 9.41 -23.47
CA GLY A 284 -9.20 10.24 -23.27
C GLY A 284 -9.61 10.94 -24.55
N VAL A 285 -10.86 11.37 -24.56
CA VAL A 285 -11.47 12.12 -25.65
C VAL A 285 -11.66 13.55 -25.18
N VAL A 286 -11.12 14.51 -25.93
CA VAL A 286 -11.21 15.94 -25.62
C VAL A 286 -12.03 16.65 -26.71
N GLY A 287 -12.90 17.58 -26.29
CA GLY A 287 -13.85 18.28 -27.16
C GLY A 287 -13.31 19.55 -27.79
#